data_AF-A0A817CFL0-F1
#
_entry.id   AF-A0A817CFL0-F1
#
_cell.length_a   1.000
_cell.length_b   1.000
_cell.length_c   1.000
_cell.angle_alpha   90.00
_cell.angle_beta   90.00
_cell.angle_gamma   90.00
#
_symmetry.space_group_name_H-M   'P 1'
#
loop_
_entity.id
_entity.type
_entity.pdbx_description
1 polymer ?
#
loop_
_entity_poly.entity_id
_entity_poly.type
_entity_poly.pdbx_seq_one_letter_code
_entity_poly.pdbx_strand_id
1 'polypeptide(L)'
;MLELVRPVLQLLKDENTALESFEALMALTNLASAGESVRKRILKEGGFVNIEHYMYEQHNMLRRAATECMCNLAVQEEVVKYFTGENDRIKLLVLLCGEEDDSLIKAALGTLAILSSLQIDLEDYNDVDLQDDDRKKLSEFIEENRNICEKILNVKSFTEIFKHLCASENSELQFRALYVIRNIIKTKKDIAIRIVETDLMDVLFAIKETKDDRLTNEKNRKVVSDIIQHCLEYGLIQPNRDHTITEEDEDAASE
;
A
#
# COMPACT_ATOMS: atom_id res chain seq x y z
N MET A 1 -18.45 18.31 -16.29
CA MET A 1 -17.60 17.75 -15.22
C MET A 1 -16.17 18.27 -15.30
N LEU A 2 -15.46 18.11 -16.42
CA LEU A 2 -14.07 18.59 -16.55
C LEU A 2 -13.90 20.10 -16.35
N GLU A 3 -14.90 20.90 -16.75
CA GLU A 3 -14.91 22.36 -16.57
C GLU A 3 -14.96 22.80 -15.10
N LEU A 4 -15.39 21.92 -14.20
CA LEU A 4 -15.44 22.19 -12.76
C LEU A 4 -14.08 22.07 -12.09
N VAL A 5 -13.12 21.37 -12.70
CA VAL A 5 -11.82 21.09 -12.09
C VAL A 5 -11.06 22.38 -11.75
N ARG A 6 -10.93 23.28 -12.72
CA ARG A 6 -10.15 24.51 -12.54
C ARG A 6 -10.77 25.47 -11.51
N PRO A 7 -12.09 25.77 -11.54
CA PRO A 7 -12.73 26.57 -10.50
C PRO A 7 -12.58 25.97 -9.10
N VAL A 8 -12.75 24.64 -8.96
CA VAL A 8 -12.63 23.99 -7.64
C VAL A 8 -11.18 24.04 -7.14
N LEU A 9 -10.17 23.84 -8.00
CA LEU A 9 -8.77 23.99 -7.62
C LEU A 9 -8.41 25.42 -7.18
N GLN A 10 -9.09 26.44 -7.70
CA GLN A 10 -8.88 27.84 -7.28
C GLN A 10 -9.38 28.12 -5.85
N LEU A 11 -10.16 27.20 -5.26
CA LEU A 11 -10.59 27.26 -3.87
C LEU A 11 -9.53 26.70 -2.89
N LEU A 12 -8.45 26.09 -3.39
CA LEU A 12 -7.34 25.56 -2.60
C LEU A 12 -6.21 26.58 -2.36
N LYS A 13 -6.55 27.85 -2.13
CA LYS A 13 -5.58 28.93 -1.88
C LYS A 13 -5.46 29.19 -0.39
N ASP A 14 -4.26 29.54 0.05
CA ASP A 14 -3.93 29.89 1.45
C ASP A 14 -4.83 31.00 2.05
N GLU A 15 -5.38 31.85 1.18
CA GLU A 15 -6.26 32.97 1.55
C GLU A 15 -7.68 32.51 1.95
N ASN A 16 -8.07 31.30 1.56
CA ASN A 16 -9.41 30.79 1.79
C ASN A 16 -9.53 30.16 3.19
N THR A 17 -10.76 30.09 3.67
CA THR A 17 -11.04 29.45 4.95
C THR A 17 -10.78 27.95 4.89
N ALA A 18 -10.56 27.35 6.06
CA ALA A 18 -10.45 25.89 6.18
C ALA A 18 -11.71 25.18 5.69
N LEU A 19 -12.90 25.78 5.85
CA LEU A 19 -14.14 25.20 5.35
C LEU A 19 -14.19 25.17 3.83
N GLU A 20 -13.86 26.28 3.16
CA GLU A 20 -13.81 26.35 1.69
C GLU A 20 -12.78 25.37 1.12
N SER A 21 -11.60 25.30 1.73
CA SER A 21 -10.55 24.35 1.34
C SER A 21 -11.02 22.90 1.52
N PHE A 22 -11.71 22.60 2.62
CA PHE A 22 -12.25 21.27 2.90
C PHE A 22 -13.30 20.86 1.87
N GLU A 23 -14.28 21.72 1.59
CA GLU A 23 -15.32 21.46 0.58
C GLU A 23 -14.74 21.29 -0.81
N ALA A 24 -13.71 22.07 -1.15
CA ALA A 24 -12.98 21.94 -2.41
C ALA A 24 -12.24 20.60 -2.51
N LEU A 25 -11.54 20.17 -1.47
CA LEU A 25 -10.88 18.86 -1.43
C LEU A 25 -11.90 17.72 -1.56
N MET A 26 -13.02 17.78 -0.84
CA MET A 26 -14.09 16.77 -0.93
C MET A 26 -14.69 16.70 -2.35
N ALA A 27 -14.91 17.86 -2.97
CA ALA A 27 -15.37 17.93 -4.36
C ALA A 27 -14.33 17.33 -5.32
N LEU A 28 -13.04 17.62 -5.14
CA LEU A 28 -11.96 17.04 -5.96
C LEU A 28 -11.83 15.54 -5.75
N THR A 29 -12.00 15.03 -4.54
CA THR A 29 -12.02 13.58 -4.26
C THR A 29 -13.10 12.88 -5.07
N ASN A 30 -14.32 13.43 -5.10
CA ASN A 30 -15.43 12.92 -5.90
C ASN A 30 -15.20 13.07 -7.42
N LEU A 31 -14.56 14.15 -7.86
CA LEU A 31 -14.20 14.33 -9.27
C LEU A 31 -13.13 13.31 -9.69
N ALA A 32 -12.10 13.09 -8.86
CA ALA A 32 -11.02 12.15 -9.15
C ALA A 32 -11.49 10.68 -9.20
N SER A 33 -12.55 10.34 -8.46
CA SER A 33 -13.16 9.00 -8.51
C SER A 33 -14.01 8.76 -9.76
N ALA A 34 -14.47 9.82 -10.44
CA ALA A 34 -15.36 9.71 -11.59
C ALA A 34 -14.70 9.08 -12.85
N GLY A 35 -13.37 9.20 -12.99
CA GLY A 35 -12.66 8.53 -14.08
C GLY A 35 -11.31 9.15 -14.46
N GLU A 36 -10.60 8.45 -15.35
CA GLU A 36 -9.24 8.80 -15.79
C GLU A 36 -9.15 10.19 -16.42
N SER A 37 -10.11 10.56 -17.28
CA SER A 37 -10.12 11.86 -17.95
C SER A 37 -10.19 13.03 -16.98
N VAL A 38 -10.89 12.87 -15.85
CA VAL A 38 -11.00 13.88 -14.80
C VAL A 38 -9.72 13.97 -14.00
N ARG A 39 -9.11 12.84 -13.62
CA ARG A 39 -7.81 12.82 -12.95
C ARG A 39 -6.73 13.51 -13.79
N LYS A 40 -6.63 13.16 -15.07
CA LYS A 40 -5.71 13.83 -16.03
C LYS A 40 -5.96 15.33 -16.10
N ARG A 41 -7.22 15.78 -16.02
CA ARG A 41 -7.53 17.21 -15.99
C ARG A 41 -7.09 17.88 -14.69
N ILE A 42 -7.28 17.23 -13.53
CA ILE A 42 -6.81 17.72 -12.22
C ILE A 42 -5.29 17.92 -12.26
N LEU A 43 -4.54 16.93 -12.76
CA LEU A 43 -3.07 17.01 -12.86
C LEU A 43 -2.62 18.14 -13.79
N LYS A 44 -3.21 18.26 -14.99
CA LYS A 44 -2.89 19.32 -15.96
C LYS A 44 -3.12 20.74 -15.44
N GLU A 45 -4.06 20.92 -14.51
CA GLU A 45 -4.37 22.22 -13.89
C GLU A 45 -3.52 22.48 -12.62
N GLY A 46 -2.47 21.70 -12.38
CA GLY A 46 -1.58 21.86 -11.22
C GLY A 46 -2.13 21.26 -9.92
N GLY A 47 -3.17 20.44 -9.99
CA GLY A 47 -3.86 19.93 -8.82
C GLY A 47 -3.00 19.05 -7.90
N PHE A 48 -1.97 18.37 -8.43
CA PHE A 48 -1.10 17.51 -7.62
C PHE A 48 -0.45 18.29 -6.46
N VAL A 49 0.24 19.39 -6.76
CA VAL A 49 0.97 20.19 -5.77
C VAL A 49 0.00 20.86 -4.78
N ASN A 50 -1.13 21.36 -5.28
CA ASN A 50 -2.15 21.99 -4.43
C ASN A 50 -2.74 20.97 -3.44
N ILE A 51 -3.08 19.77 -3.89
CA ILE A 51 -3.60 18.71 -3.01
C ILE A 51 -2.52 18.21 -2.06
N GLU A 52 -1.30 18.02 -2.56
CA GLU A 52 -0.14 17.61 -1.75
C GLU A 52 0.10 18.56 -0.58
N HIS A 53 0.02 19.87 -0.80
CA HIS A 53 0.20 20.88 0.25
C HIS A 53 -0.68 20.60 1.48
N TYR A 54 -1.98 20.32 1.26
CA TYR A 54 -2.91 20.01 2.35
C TYR A 54 -2.67 18.68 3.05
N MET A 55 -1.86 17.77 2.48
CA MET A 55 -1.44 16.55 3.20
C MET A 55 -0.43 16.86 4.32
N TYR A 56 0.27 18.00 4.25
CA TYR A 56 1.21 18.46 5.28
C TYR A 56 0.56 19.37 6.33
N GLU A 57 -0.69 19.79 6.12
CA GLU A 57 -1.42 20.65 7.03
C GLU A 57 -1.73 19.96 8.37
N GLN A 58 -1.74 20.73 9.45
CA GLN A 58 -2.06 20.22 10.80
C GLN A 58 -3.57 20.00 10.99
N HIS A 59 -4.39 20.61 10.15
CA HIS A 59 -5.84 20.49 10.26
C HIS A 59 -6.31 19.09 9.83
N ASN A 60 -6.69 18.25 10.81
CA ASN A 60 -7.05 16.84 10.60
C ASN A 60 -8.01 16.60 9.42
N MET A 61 -9.08 17.38 9.29
CA MET A 61 -10.04 17.19 8.21
C MET A 61 -9.47 17.54 6.83
N LEU A 62 -8.58 18.53 6.73
CA LEU A 62 -7.95 18.93 5.46
C LEU A 62 -6.93 17.87 5.05
N ARG A 63 -6.09 17.45 6.00
CA ARG A 63 -5.11 16.38 5.81
C ARG A 63 -5.76 15.08 5.37
N ARG A 64 -6.89 14.70 6.00
CA ARG A 64 -7.69 13.55 5.58
C ARG A 64 -8.23 13.69 4.16
N ALA A 65 -8.96 14.77 3.87
CA ALA A 65 -9.58 14.98 2.56
C ALA A 65 -8.54 15.05 1.43
N ALA A 66 -7.39 15.67 1.68
CA ALA A 66 -6.28 15.72 0.74
C ALA A 66 -5.67 14.35 0.49
N THR A 67 -5.47 13.54 1.53
CA THR A 67 -4.94 12.18 1.41
C THR A 67 -5.93 11.26 0.68
N GLU A 68 -7.24 11.40 0.93
CA GLU A 68 -8.29 10.70 0.18
C GLU A 68 -8.30 11.09 -1.30
N CYS A 69 -8.15 12.38 -1.60
CA CYS A 69 -8.04 12.85 -2.98
C CYS A 69 -6.79 12.29 -3.67
N MET A 70 -5.64 12.32 -2.98
CA MET A 70 -4.37 11.77 -3.46
C MET A 70 -4.48 10.26 -3.73
N CYS A 71 -5.17 9.51 -2.87
CA CYS A 71 -5.42 8.09 -3.08
C CYS A 71 -6.14 7.83 -4.42
N ASN A 72 -7.12 8.65 -4.79
CA ASN A 72 -7.81 8.53 -6.08
C ASN A 72 -6.89 8.93 -7.25
N LEU A 73 -6.02 9.91 -7.06
CA LEU A 73 -5.05 10.35 -8.08
C LEU A 73 -3.94 9.33 -8.33
N ALA A 74 -3.49 8.61 -7.30
CA ALA A 74 -2.39 7.64 -7.35
C ALA A 74 -2.58 6.52 -8.39
N VAL A 75 -3.83 6.29 -8.84
CA VAL A 75 -4.16 5.34 -9.91
C VAL A 75 -3.64 5.82 -11.29
N GLN A 76 -3.23 7.07 -11.43
CA GLN A 76 -2.59 7.57 -12.65
C GLN A 76 -1.09 7.29 -12.66
N GLU A 77 -0.59 6.71 -13.75
CA GLU A 77 0.83 6.40 -13.94
C GLU A 77 1.73 7.64 -13.74
N GLU A 78 1.30 8.81 -14.24
CA GLU A 78 2.03 10.07 -14.04
C GLU A 78 2.23 10.41 -12.56
N VAL A 79 1.28 10.03 -11.70
CA VAL A 79 1.36 10.31 -10.27
C VAL A 79 2.43 9.46 -9.60
N VAL A 80 2.62 8.21 -10.02
CA VAL A 80 3.68 7.32 -9.52
C VAL A 80 5.05 7.98 -9.65
N LYS A 81 5.29 8.69 -10.76
CA LYS A 81 6.56 9.40 -11.04
C LYS A 81 6.84 10.53 -10.05
N TYR A 82 5.81 11.16 -9.49
CA TYR A 82 6.00 12.14 -8.41
C TYR A 82 6.49 11.46 -7.12
N PHE A 83 6.14 10.21 -6.85
CA PHE A 83 6.57 9.48 -5.64
C PHE A 83 7.92 8.77 -5.81
N THR A 84 8.33 8.43 -7.04
CA THR A 84 9.63 7.77 -7.30
C THR A 84 10.83 8.74 -7.23
N GLY A 85 10.64 10.04 -7.48
CA GLY A 85 11.72 11.04 -7.38
C GLY A 85 12.31 11.23 -5.97
N GLU A 86 13.43 11.95 -5.84
CA GLU A 86 14.04 12.24 -4.53
C GLU A 86 13.18 13.22 -3.71
N ASN A 87 12.38 12.69 -2.79
CA ASN A 87 11.49 13.45 -1.91
C ASN A 87 11.03 12.59 -0.72
N ASP A 88 10.32 13.22 0.23
CA ASP A 88 9.79 12.59 1.44
C ASP A 88 8.33 12.12 1.30
N ARG A 89 7.77 12.03 0.09
CA ARG A 89 6.32 11.76 -0.11
C ARG A 89 5.88 10.38 0.40
N ILE A 90 6.68 9.34 0.11
CA ILE A 90 6.43 7.99 0.63
C ILE A 90 6.58 7.96 2.15
N LYS A 91 7.58 8.68 2.67
CA LYS A 91 7.79 8.80 4.11
C LYS A 91 6.58 9.44 4.80
N LEU A 92 6.03 10.51 4.25
CA LEU A 92 4.79 11.11 4.75
C LEU A 92 3.66 10.07 4.80
N LEU A 93 3.39 9.37 3.70
CA LEU A 93 2.32 8.36 3.66
C LEU A 93 2.49 7.26 4.71
N VAL A 94 3.71 6.74 4.90
CA VAL A 94 3.98 5.73 5.95
C VAL A 94 3.74 6.31 7.35
N LEU A 95 4.10 7.56 7.60
CA LEU A 95 3.85 8.21 8.89
C LEU A 95 2.35 8.44 9.12
N LEU A 96 1.59 8.82 8.09
CA LEU A 96 0.12 8.97 8.18
C LEU A 96 -0.58 7.65 8.51
N CYS A 97 0.01 6.50 8.16
CA CYS A 97 -0.48 5.18 8.57
C CYS A 97 -0.33 4.91 10.07
N GLY A 98 0.51 5.68 10.78
CA GLY A 98 0.71 5.57 12.24
C GLY A 98 -0.07 6.60 13.06
N GLU A 99 -0.96 7.39 12.43
CA GLU A 99 -1.85 8.32 13.13
C GLU A 99 -3.03 7.58 13.79
N GLU A 100 -3.85 8.26 14.59
CA GLU A 100 -5.00 7.66 15.29
C GLU A 100 -6.30 7.65 14.45
N ASP A 101 -6.34 8.44 13.37
CA ASP A 101 -7.55 8.60 12.56
C ASP A 101 -7.67 7.50 11.50
N ASP A 102 -8.51 6.49 11.79
CA ASP A 102 -8.81 5.37 10.88
C ASP A 102 -9.07 5.79 9.42
N SER A 103 -9.74 6.94 9.19
CA SER A 103 -10.05 7.37 7.83
C SER A 103 -8.80 7.88 7.11
N LEU A 104 -7.93 8.60 7.82
CA LEU A 104 -6.64 9.05 7.32
C LEU A 104 -5.70 7.86 7.07
N ILE A 105 -5.60 6.93 8.03
CA ILE A 105 -4.81 5.70 7.91
C ILE A 105 -5.27 4.92 6.68
N LYS A 106 -6.58 4.76 6.51
CA LYS A 106 -7.19 4.07 5.37
C LYS A 106 -6.82 4.71 4.04
N ALA A 107 -6.88 6.04 3.94
CA ALA A 107 -6.49 6.78 2.75
C ALA A 107 -4.99 6.65 2.44
N ALA A 108 -4.14 6.74 3.47
CA ALA A 108 -2.70 6.58 3.35
C ALA A 108 -2.31 5.15 2.90
N LEU A 109 -2.87 4.12 3.55
CA LEU A 109 -2.68 2.73 3.18
C LEU A 109 -3.20 2.43 1.78
N GLY A 110 -4.36 2.99 1.39
CA GLY A 110 -4.89 2.87 0.04
C GLY A 110 -3.93 3.43 -1.00
N THR A 111 -3.36 4.61 -0.72
CA THR A 111 -2.36 5.24 -1.58
C THR A 111 -1.10 4.39 -1.70
N LEU A 112 -0.54 3.90 -0.59
CA LEU A 112 0.62 3.01 -0.59
C LEU A 112 0.33 1.70 -1.35
N ALA A 113 -0.84 1.11 -1.17
CA ALA A 113 -1.23 -0.13 -1.85
C ALA A 113 -1.32 0.06 -3.38
N ILE A 114 -1.82 1.21 -3.85
CA ILE A 114 -1.85 1.54 -5.27
C ILE A 114 -0.44 1.74 -5.81
N LEU A 115 0.39 2.56 -5.13
CA LEU A 115 1.74 2.89 -5.59
C LEU A 115 2.70 1.68 -5.60
N SER A 116 2.55 0.76 -4.64
CA SER A 116 3.37 -0.46 -4.54
C SER A 116 2.83 -1.62 -5.38
N SER A 117 1.68 -1.49 -6.03
CA SER A 117 1.10 -2.59 -6.81
C SER A 117 1.81 -2.76 -8.14
N LEU A 118 2.50 -3.89 -8.31
CA LEU A 118 2.93 -4.36 -9.63
C LEU A 118 1.73 -5.08 -10.25
N GLN A 119 0.94 -4.39 -11.08
CA GLN A 119 -0.29 -4.92 -11.69
C GLN A 119 -0.02 -5.95 -12.81
N ILE A 120 1.11 -6.62 -12.78
CA ILE A 120 1.63 -7.49 -13.84
C ILE A 120 2.19 -8.75 -13.17
N ASP A 121 1.77 -9.93 -13.65
CA ASP A 121 2.47 -11.17 -13.30
C ASP A 121 3.69 -11.31 -14.21
N LEU A 122 4.89 -11.29 -13.63
CA LEU A 122 6.13 -11.30 -14.41
C LEU A 122 6.34 -12.63 -15.15
N GLU A 123 5.71 -13.71 -14.68
CA GLU A 123 5.77 -15.02 -15.33
C GLU A 123 5.14 -14.99 -16.72
N ASP A 124 4.07 -14.21 -16.92
CA ASP A 124 3.35 -14.08 -18.19
C ASP A 124 4.18 -13.40 -19.30
N TYR A 125 5.26 -12.70 -18.94
CA TYR A 125 6.06 -11.86 -19.86
C TYR A 125 7.44 -12.43 -20.18
N ASN A 126 7.89 -13.48 -19.50
CA ASN A 126 9.21 -14.06 -19.72
C ASN A 126 9.35 -14.72 -21.11
N ASP A 127 8.25 -15.21 -21.68
CA ASP A 127 8.23 -15.94 -22.97
C ASP A 127 7.58 -15.15 -24.12
N VAL A 128 7.25 -13.87 -23.91
CA VAL A 128 6.64 -13.02 -24.94
C VAL A 128 7.71 -12.27 -25.72
N ASP A 129 7.68 -12.40 -27.05
CA ASP A 129 8.53 -11.64 -27.96
C ASP A 129 8.02 -10.19 -28.07
N LEU A 130 8.39 -9.37 -27.08
CA LEU A 130 8.03 -7.94 -27.02
C LEU A 130 8.93 -7.12 -27.94
N GLN A 131 8.36 -6.10 -28.57
CA GLN A 131 9.13 -5.05 -29.23
C GLN A 131 10.05 -4.34 -28.22
N ASP A 132 11.22 -3.88 -28.68
CA ASP A 132 12.24 -3.27 -27.81
C ASP A 132 11.69 -2.10 -26.96
N ASP A 133 10.82 -1.26 -27.55
CA ASP A 133 10.22 -0.12 -26.86
C ASP A 133 9.26 -0.55 -25.72
N ASP A 134 8.52 -1.64 -25.89
CA ASP A 134 7.58 -2.12 -24.87
C ASP A 134 8.30 -2.88 -23.75
N ARG A 135 9.37 -3.62 -24.08
CA ARG A 135 10.27 -4.21 -23.08
C ARG A 135 10.91 -3.13 -22.22
N LYS A 136 11.33 -2.01 -22.81
CA LYS A 136 11.89 -0.87 -22.08
C LYS A 136 10.89 -0.26 -21.12
N LYS A 137 9.66 0.04 -21.57
CA LYS A 137 8.59 0.57 -20.70
C LYS A 137 8.27 -0.37 -19.54
N LEU A 138 8.20 -1.67 -19.80
CA LEU A 138 7.97 -2.68 -18.76
C LEU A 138 9.09 -2.67 -17.72
N SER A 139 10.36 -2.62 -18.16
CA SER A 139 11.51 -2.54 -17.26
C SER A 139 11.50 -1.25 -16.42
N GLU A 140 11.15 -0.11 -17.01
CA GLU A 140 11.02 1.17 -16.29
C GLU A 140 9.91 1.07 -15.23
N PHE A 141 8.75 0.51 -15.58
CA PHE A 141 7.64 0.32 -14.64
C PHE A 141 7.98 -0.60 -13.47
N ILE A 142 8.70 -1.70 -13.71
CA ILE A 142 9.17 -2.62 -12.67
C ILE A 142 10.14 -1.90 -11.72
N GLU A 143 11.06 -1.11 -12.24
CA GLU A 143 12.04 -0.38 -11.41
C GLU A 143 11.38 0.75 -10.62
N GLU A 144 10.39 1.45 -11.20
CA GLU A 144 9.58 2.43 -10.49
C GLU A 144 8.84 1.79 -9.30
N ASN A 145 8.18 0.66 -9.53
CA ASN A 145 7.51 -0.10 -8.46
C ASN A 145 8.50 -0.52 -7.36
N ARG A 146 9.65 -1.03 -7.77
CA ARG A 146 10.72 -1.44 -6.85
C ARG A 146 11.18 -0.29 -5.97
N ASN A 147 11.45 0.88 -6.57
CA ASN A 147 11.87 2.08 -5.84
C ASN A 147 10.84 2.49 -4.78
N ILE A 148 9.54 2.44 -5.11
CA ILE A 148 8.46 2.70 -4.15
C ILE A 148 8.52 1.73 -2.97
N CYS A 149 8.60 0.42 -3.23
CA CYS A 149 8.68 -0.60 -2.18
C CYS A 149 9.92 -0.43 -1.28
N GLU A 150 11.09 -0.15 -1.86
CA GLU A 150 12.32 0.13 -1.10
C GLU A 150 12.17 1.38 -0.23
N LYS A 151 11.57 2.44 -0.75
CA LYS A 151 11.30 3.66 0.02
C LYS A 151 10.37 3.44 1.20
N ILE A 152 9.32 2.63 1.02
CA ILE A 152 8.41 2.27 2.11
C ILE A 152 9.19 1.58 3.24
N LEU A 153 10.01 0.58 2.91
CA LEU A 153 10.84 -0.15 3.88
C LEU A 153 11.95 0.68 4.52
N ASN A 154 12.41 1.74 3.87
CA ASN A 154 13.45 2.63 4.39
C ASN A 154 12.93 3.61 5.44
N VAL A 155 11.61 3.70 5.65
CA VAL A 155 11.05 4.52 6.72
C VAL A 155 11.29 3.83 8.05
N LYS A 156 12.04 4.48 8.95
CA LYS A 156 12.45 3.93 10.26
C LYS A 156 11.29 3.35 11.09
N SER A 157 10.11 3.98 11.04
CA SER A 157 8.94 3.57 11.82
C SER A 157 8.07 2.52 11.11
N PHE A 158 8.43 2.09 9.88
CA PHE A 158 7.63 1.19 9.06
C PHE A 158 7.24 -0.09 9.83
N THR A 159 8.22 -0.81 10.38
CA THR A 159 7.97 -2.11 11.03
C THR A 159 6.99 -1.97 12.20
N GLU A 160 7.17 -0.96 13.04
CA GLU A 160 6.29 -0.75 14.20
C GLU A 160 4.87 -0.38 13.78
N ILE A 161 4.73 0.55 12.83
CA ILE A 161 3.42 0.96 12.29
C ILE A 161 2.70 -0.23 11.66
N PHE A 162 3.39 -1.00 10.81
CA PHE A 162 2.77 -2.12 10.10
C PHE A 162 2.45 -3.31 11.00
N LYS A 163 3.21 -3.56 12.07
CA LYS A 163 2.82 -4.54 13.09
C LYS A 163 1.51 -4.17 13.76
N HIS A 164 1.37 -2.92 14.18
CA HIS A 164 0.13 -2.44 14.80
C HIS A 164 -1.06 -2.58 13.83
N LEU A 165 -0.89 -2.17 12.58
CA LEU A 165 -1.94 -2.26 11.57
C LEU A 165 -2.30 -3.70 11.20
N CYS A 166 -1.33 -4.61 11.13
CA CYS A 166 -1.60 -6.04 10.92
C CYS A 166 -2.31 -6.68 12.12
N ALA A 167 -2.10 -6.17 13.33
CA ALA A 167 -2.80 -6.62 14.53
C ALA A 167 -4.14 -5.91 14.78
N SER A 168 -4.55 -4.98 13.90
CA SER A 168 -5.76 -4.17 14.05
C SER A 168 -7.04 -5.02 14.04
N GLU A 169 -7.95 -4.77 14.99
CA GLU A 169 -9.31 -5.32 15.00
C GLU A 169 -10.17 -4.77 13.84
N ASN A 170 -9.82 -3.58 13.32
CA ASN A 170 -10.41 -3.05 12.10
C ASN A 170 -9.90 -3.88 10.90
N SER A 171 -10.74 -4.83 10.48
CA SER A 171 -10.42 -5.74 9.38
C SER A 171 -10.11 -5.04 8.05
N GLU A 172 -10.60 -3.83 7.84
CA GLU A 172 -10.35 -3.05 6.62
C GLU A 172 -8.96 -2.41 6.62
N LEU A 173 -8.48 -1.95 7.78
CA LEU A 173 -7.11 -1.46 7.96
C LEU A 173 -6.12 -2.62 7.88
N GLN A 174 -6.41 -3.72 8.59
CA GLN A 174 -5.61 -4.94 8.54
C GLN A 174 -5.47 -5.44 7.10
N PHE A 175 -6.57 -5.53 6.33
CA PHE A 175 -6.54 -5.95 4.93
C PHE A 175 -5.59 -5.10 4.08
N ARG A 176 -5.67 -3.76 4.20
CA ARG A 176 -4.85 -2.86 3.39
C ARG A 176 -3.38 -2.91 3.77
N ALA A 177 -3.06 -3.00 5.07
CA ALA A 177 -1.70 -3.15 5.54
C ALA A 177 -1.07 -4.46 5.02
N LEU A 178 -1.81 -5.56 5.11
CA LEU A 178 -1.40 -6.85 4.54
C LEU A 178 -1.18 -6.77 3.03
N TYR A 179 -2.01 -6.03 2.31
CA TYR A 179 -1.86 -5.87 0.86
C TYR A 179 -0.59 -5.10 0.47
N VAL A 180 -0.21 -4.06 1.23
CA VAL A 180 1.07 -3.37 1.03
C VAL A 180 2.25 -4.30 1.31
N ILE A 181 2.21 -5.09 2.39
CA ILE A 181 3.25 -6.08 2.70
C ILE A 181 3.38 -7.11 1.58
N ARG A 182 2.24 -7.64 1.11
CA ARG A 182 2.18 -8.55 -0.02
C ARG A 182 2.85 -7.96 -1.26
N ASN A 183 2.51 -6.71 -1.62
CA ASN A 183 3.10 -6.03 -2.76
C ASN A 183 4.62 -5.93 -2.64
N ILE A 184 5.13 -5.52 -1.47
CA ILE A 184 6.57 -5.41 -1.19
C ILE A 184 7.27 -6.77 -1.35
N ILE A 185 6.70 -7.84 -0.79
CA ILE A 185 7.27 -9.19 -0.88
C ILE A 185 7.29 -9.68 -2.33
N LYS A 186 6.23 -9.44 -3.09
CA LYS A 186 6.13 -9.86 -4.49
C LYS A 186 7.05 -9.10 -5.44
N THR A 187 7.62 -7.96 -5.03
CA THR A 187 8.53 -7.17 -5.87
C THR A 187 9.79 -7.96 -6.22
N LYS A 188 10.53 -8.43 -5.21
CA LYS A 188 11.79 -9.16 -5.42
C LYS A 188 12.27 -9.84 -4.14
N LYS A 189 13.01 -10.95 -4.29
CA LYS A 189 13.53 -11.76 -3.17
C LYS A 189 14.41 -10.98 -2.18
N ASP A 190 15.27 -10.08 -2.65
CA ASP A 190 16.14 -9.25 -1.79
C ASP A 190 15.34 -8.27 -0.91
N ILE A 191 14.26 -7.72 -1.45
CA ILE A 191 13.31 -6.87 -0.71
C ILE A 191 12.50 -7.71 0.29
N ALA A 192 12.04 -8.89 -0.12
CA ALA A 192 11.28 -9.79 0.75
C ALA A 192 12.08 -10.23 1.99
N ILE A 193 13.38 -10.46 1.87
CA ILE A 193 14.27 -10.79 3.02
C ILE A 193 14.14 -9.74 4.13
N ARG A 194 14.07 -8.45 3.78
CA ARG A 194 13.98 -7.36 4.76
C ARG A 194 12.67 -7.38 5.56
N ILE A 195 11.61 -7.98 5.05
CA ILE A 195 10.39 -8.23 5.83
C ILE A 195 10.57 -9.47 6.70
N VAL A 196 11.11 -10.55 6.12
CA VAL A 196 11.28 -11.84 6.81
C VAL A 196 12.21 -11.75 8.02
N GLU A 197 13.21 -10.86 7.98
CA GLU A 197 14.14 -10.60 9.09
C GLU A 197 13.53 -9.77 10.23
N THR A 198 12.26 -9.36 10.14
CA THR A 198 11.56 -8.59 11.17
C THR A 198 10.56 -9.44 11.94
N ASP A 199 10.18 -8.96 13.12
CA ASP A 199 9.10 -9.52 13.95
C ASP A 199 7.69 -9.35 13.32
N LEU A 200 7.59 -8.73 12.15
CA LEU A 200 6.34 -8.68 11.38
C LEU A 200 5.90 -10.08 10.91
N MET A 201 6.83 -10.99 10.66
CA MET A 201 6.50 -12.38 10.28
C MET A 201 5.76 -13.11 11.39
N ASP A 202 6.10 -12.87 12.66
CA ASP A 202 5.41 -13.50 13.79
C ASP A 202 3.94 -13.08 13.84
N VAL A 203 3.65 -11.81 13.55
CA VAL A 203 2.28 -11.30 13.43
C VAL A 203 1.55 -11.97 12.27
N LEU A 204 2.21 -12.14 11.11
CA LEU A 204 1.62 -12.82 9.96
C LEU A 204 1.32 -14.30 10.26
N PHE A 205 2.23 -15.03 10.91
CA PHE A 205 1.97 -16.40 11.34
C PHE A 205 0.81 -16.47 12.35
N ALA A 206 0.75 -15.56 13.32
CA ALA A 206 -0.36 -15.50 14.26
C ALA A 206 -1.71 -15.28 13.56
N ILE A 207 -1.77 -14.41 12.54
CA ILE A 207 -2.96 -14.19 11.71
C ILE A 207 -3.34 -15.45 10.92
N LYS A 208 -2.36 -16.19 10.39
CA LYS A 208 -2.62 -17.44 9.65
C LYS A 208 -3.21 -18.52 10.56
N GLU A 209 -2.67 -18.69 11.75
CA GLU A 209 -2.99 -19.81 12.65
C GLU A 209 -4.21 -19.55 13.54
N THR A 210 -4.50 -18.29 13.88
CA THR A 210 -5.62 -17.97 14.77
C THR A 210 -6.95 -18.44 14.16
N LYS A 211 -7.87 -18.95 14.99
CA LYS A 211 -9.24 -19.28 14.57
C LYS A 211 -10.26 -18.23 15.02
N ASP A 212 -9.80 -17.15 15.64
CA ASP A 212 -10.67 -16.09 16.15
C ASP A 212 -11.01 -15.10 15.03
N ASP A 213 -12.25 -15.14 14.56
CA ASP A 213 -12.76 -14.23 13.53
C ASP A 213 -12.83 -12.76 13.98
N ARG A 214 -12.71 -12.49 15.28
CA ARG A 214 -12.61 -11.12 15.82
C ARG A 214 -11.24 -10.50 15.55
N LEU A 215 -10.19 -11.32 15.48
CA LEU A 215 -8.82 -10.85 15.26
C LEU A 215 -8.49 -10.73 13.76
N THR A 216 -9.09 -11.57 12.93
CA THR A 216 -8.88 -11.55 11.49
C THR A 216 -9.99 -12.31 10.77
N ASN A 217 -10.39 -11.83 9.60
CA ASN A 217 -11.41 -12.50 8.78
C ASN A 217 -10.77 -13.39 7.70
N GLU A 218 -11.58 -14.24 7.08
CA GLU A 218 -11.14 -15.16 6.02
C GLU A 218 -10.43 -14.47 4.84
N LYS A 219 -10.85 -13.26 4.48
CA LYS A 219 -10.22 -12.49 3.40
C LYS A 219 -8.77 -12.14 3.75
N ASN A 220 -8.52 -11.75 5.00
CA ASN A 220 -7.20 -11.36 5.49
C ASN A 220 -6.29 -12.59 5.64
N ARG A 221 -6.82 -13.71 6.14
CA ARG A 221 -6.11 -15.01 6.17
C ARG A 221 -5.62 -15.44 4.79
N LYS A 222 -6.43 -15.24 3.73
CA LYS A 222 -6.03 -15.53 2.35
C LYS A 222 -4.87 -14.68 1.87
N VAL A 223 -4.86 -13.37 2.18
CA VAL A 223 -3.74 -12.49 1.84
C VAL A 223 -2.47 -12.94 2.56
N VAL A 224 -2.57 -13.28 3.84
CA VAL A 224 -1.44 -13.82 4.61
C VAL A 224 -0.94 -15.16 4.06
N SER A 225 -1.86 -16.04 3.64
CA SER A 225 -1.49 -17.31 3.03
C SER A 225 -0.69 -17.10 1.74
N ASP A 226 -1.11 -16.13 0.92
CA ASP A 226 -0.40 -15.75 -0.31
C ASP A 226 1.00 -15.16 -0.02
N ILE A 227 1.12 -14.32 1.01
CA ILE A 227 2.41 -13.78 1.49
C ILE A 227 3.36 -14.92 1.88
N ILE A 228 2.90 -15.83 2.73
CA ILE A 228 3.70 -16.95 3.23
C ILE A 228 4.10 -17.89 2.09
N GLN A 229 3.18 -18.14 1.15
CA GLN A 229 3.46 -18.95 -0.04
C GLN A 229 4.58 -18.34 -0.90
N HIS A 230 4.56 -17.02 -1.17
CA HIS A 230 5.64 -16.35 -1.90
C HIS A 230 6.98 -16.40 -1.15
N CYS A 231 6.97 -16.29 0.18
CA CYS A 231 8.19 -16.46 0.99
C CYS A 231 8.75 -17.90 0.90
N LEU A 232 7.89 -18.92 0.83
CA LEU A 232 8.28 -20.32 0.62
C LEU A 232 8.87 -20.54 -0.78
N GLU A 233 8.27 -19.97 -1.82
CA GLU A 233 8.76 -20.03 -3.20
C GLU A 233 10.13 -19.38 -3.36
N TYR A 234 10.36 -18.28 -2.65
CA TYR A 234 11.69 -17.68 -2.54
C TYR A 234 12.66 -18.49 -1.66
N GLY A 235 12.18 -19.52 -0.94
CA GLY A 235 12.99 -20.30 -0.01
C GLY A 235 13.49 -19.50 1.19
N LEU A 236 12.77 -18.44 1.57
CA LEU A 236 13.10 -17.57 2.72
C LEU A 236 12.62 -18.16 4.04
N ILE A 237 11.61 -19.02 3.98
CA ILE A 237 11.06 -19.76 5.11
C ILE A 237 10.94 -21.23 4.73
N GLN A 238 10.83 -22.10 5.74
CA GLN A 238 10.62 -23.53 5.55
C GLN A 238 9.14 -23.87 5.76
N PRO A 239 8.59 -24.88 5.06
CA PRO A 239 7.29 -25.43 5.44
C PRO A 239 7.37 -25.85 6.90
N ASN A 240 6.34 -25.57 7.70
CA ASN A 240 6.25 -26.17 9.03
C ASN A 240 6.37 -27.68 8.83
N ARG A 241 7.41 -28.29 9.40
CA ARG A 241 7.39 -29.73 9.63
C ARG A 241 6.24 -29.93 10.58
N ASP A 242 5.09 -30.37 10.08
CA ASP A 242 4.02 -30.82 10.94
C ASP A 242 4.66 -31.73 12.00
N HIS A 243 4.48 -31.40 13.27
CA HIS A 243 4.54 -32.40 14.30
C HIS A 243 3.36 -33.35 14.03
N THR A 244 3.47 -34.19 13.00
CA THR A 244 2.99 -35.56 13.11
C THR A 244 3.81 -36.13 14.27
N ILE A 245 3.25 -36.01 15.48
CA ILE A 245 3.39 -37.07 16.45
C ILE A 245 2.87 -38.29 15.72
N THR A 246 3.77 -39.05 15.10
CA THR A 246 3.48 -40.43 14.79
C THR A 246 3.16 -41.07 16.13
N GLU A 247 1.94 -41.56 16.29
CA GLU A 247 1.50 -42.41 17.40
C GLU A 247 2.26 -43.77 17.40
N GLU A 248 3.55 -43.78 17.08
CA GLU A 248 4.40 -44.97 17.01
C GLU A 248 5.47 -45.02 18.11
N ASP A 249 5.59 -43.98 18.96
CA ASP A 249 6.58 -43.95 20.06
C ASP A 249 6.02 -44.28 21.46
N GLU A 250 4.74 -44.66 21.61
CA GLU A 250 4.20 -45.14 22.90
C GLU A 250 4.39 -46.65 23.15
N ASP A 251 4.72 -47.46 22.14
CA ASP A 251 4.88 -48.92 22.29
C ASP A 251 6.32 -49.38 22.59
N ALA A 252 7.30 -48.48 22.65
CA ALA A 252 8.71 -48.83 22.92
C ALA A 252 9.13 -48.70 24.39
N ALA A 253 8.22 -48.35 25.31
CA ALA A 253 8.51 -48.21 26.75
C ALA A 253 7.90 -49.31 27.63
N SER A 254 7.45 -50.43 27.03
CA SER A 254 6.95 -51.59 27.76
C SER A 254 7.44 -52.91 27.18
N GLU A 255 8.77 -53.12 27.19
CA GLU A 255 9.41 -54.44 27.29
C GLU A 255 10.58 -54.42 28.28
#